data_AF-A0A849SW00-F1
#
_entry.id   AF-A0A849SW00-F1
#
_cell.length_a   1.000
_cell.length_b   1.000
_cell.length_c   1.000
_cell.angle_alpha   90.00
_cell.angle_beta   90.00
_cell.angle_gamma   90.00
#
_symmetry.space_group_name_H-M   'P 1'
#
loop_
_entity.id
_entity.type
_entity.pdbx_description
1 polymer ?
#
loop_
_entity_poly.entity_id
_entity_poly.type
_entity_poly.pdbx_seq_one_letter_code
_entity_poly.pdbx_strand_id
1 'polypeptide(L)'
;MNLKLPLNFIDVSTEVTKADGTNDGIWYFGDKLNLKEDLIIGFSPTNYHCFIISGEYEFHARFSINPCKVQPSRKDNVRAALFFRYKGISKEKLENFQIYLGSVKNKRTPSCHGGLLQVLSEGLGLKIPHSKISSLSPKSFLKNLWLKGLCDENGSKIPFEVYTTRNKSPHKILSDISWIEARYGWVFFLSKIHFYFLKIFQPDIVVGGRS
;
A
#
# COMPACT_ATOMS: atom_id res chain seq x y z
N MET A 1 22.48 4.86 11.00
CA MET A 1 22.01 3.48 11.23
C MET A 1 21.95 2.79 9.86
N ASN A 2 22.89 1.89 9.56
CA ASN A 2 22.90 1.14 8.30
C ASN A 2 21.70 0.18 8.30
N LEU A 3 20.73 0.40 7.41
CA LEU A 3 19.62 -0.55 7.21
C LEU A 3 20.21 -1.78 6.52
N LYS A 4 20.39 -2.88 7.26
CA LYS A 4 20.53 -4.19 6.61
C LYS A 4 19.19 -4.52 5.97
N LEU A 5 19.14 -4.41 4.65
CA LEU A 5 17.96 -4.71 3.87
C LEU A 5 17.70 -6.22 3.87
N PRO A 6 16.45 -6.66 3.75
CA PRO A 6 16.09 -8.07 3.69
C PRO A 6 16.80 -8.73 2.50
N LEU A 7 17.13 -10.01 2.68
CA LEU A 7 17.88 -10.84 1.72
C LEU A 7 17.26 -10.89 0.31
N ASN A 8 15.97 -10.55 0.16
CA ASN A 8 15.20 -10.68 -1.08
C ASN A 8 14.74 -9.31 -1.63
N PHE A 9 15.68 -8.38 -1.84
CA PHE A 9 15.43 -7.15 -2.59
C PHE A 9 15.87 -7.34 -4.05
N ILE A 10 14.92 -7.30 -4.98
CA ILE A 10 15.12 -7.66 -6.38
C ILE A 10 14.92 -6.39 -7.23
N ASP A 11 15.97 -5.96 -7.91
CA ASP A 11 15.90 -4.85 -8.86
C ASP A 11 15.57 -5.39 -10.26
N VAL A 12 14.40 -4.98 -10.78
CA VAL A 12 13.93 -5.33 -12.13
C VAL A 12 13.86 -4.11 -13.04
N SER A 13 14.47 -2.99 -12.66
CA SER A 13 14.36 -1.72 -13.38
C SER A 13 14.84 -1.75 -14.83
N THR A 14 15.69 -2.71 -15.19
CA THR A 14 16.14 -2.96 -16.57
C THR A 14 15.18 -3.84 -17.38
N GLU A 15 14.30 -4.60 -16.73
CA GLU A 15 13.29 -5.46 -17.37
C GLU A 15 11.97 -4.71 -17.65
N VAL A 16 11.77 -3.55 -17.03
CA VAL A 16 10.56 -2.73 -17.20
C VAL A 16 10.65 -1.94 -18.51
N THR A 17 10.05 -2.48 -19.57
CA THR A 17 10.11 -1.94 -20.94
C THR A 17 9.11 -0.83 -21.24
N LYS A 18 8.08 -0.67 -20.39
CA LYS A 18 7.04 0.36 -20.52
C LYS A 18 7.19 1.43 -19.44
N ALA A 19 7.21 2.69 -19.89
CA ALA A 19 7.35 3.84 -19.02
C ALA A 19 6.03 4.18 -18.29
N ASP A 20 4.92 3.68 -18.74
CA ASP A 20 3.57 4.06 -18.35
C ASP A 20 3.09 3.20 -17.18
N GLY A 21 3.27 3.72 -15.97
CA GLY A 21 2.56 3.27 -14.77
C GLY A 21 1.09 3.67 -14.82
N THR A 22 0.36 3.22 -15.84
CA THR A 22 -1.11 3.09 -15.81
C THR A 22 -1.45 1.84 -15.01
N ASN A 23 -2.72 1.72 -14.58
CA ASN A 23 -3.20 0.47 -13.99
C ASN A 23 -2.89 -0.73 -14.90
N ASP A 24 -2.73 -0.56 -16.23
CA ASP A 24 -2.38 -1.62 -17.19
C ASP A 24 -0.87 -1.85 -17.43
N GLY A 25 0.01 -0.99 -16.91
CA GLY A 25 1.47 -1.06 -17.15
C GLY A 25 2.31 -1.42 -15.92
N ILE A 26 1.70 -1.42 -14.73
CA ILE A 26 2.34 -1.91 -13.49
C ILE A 26 2.54 -3.44 -13.53
N TRP A 27 1.78 -4.14 -14.38
CA TRP A 27 1.72 -5.60 -14.48
C TRP A 27 2.92 -6.30 -15.11
N TYR A 28 3.90 -5.59 -15.67
CA TYR A 28 4.96 -6.25 -16.43
C TYR A 28 6.04 -6.90 -15.53
N PHE A 29 5.61 -7.71 -14.56
CA PHE A 29 6.39 -8.79 -13.99
C PHE A 29 6.49 -10.00 -14.95
N GLY A 30 5.89 -9.93 -16.14
CA GLY A 30 5.81 -11.03 -17.10
C GLY A 30 5.05 -12.23 -16.52
N ASP A 31 5.37 -13.44 -16.99
CA ASP A 31 4.77 -14.70 -16.52
C ASP A 31 5.15 -15.09 -15.08
N LYS A 32 5.87 -14.23 -14.33
CA LYS A 32 6.41 -14.54 -13.00
C LYS A 32 5.41 -14.37 -11.86
N LEU A 33 4.25 -13.75 -12.11
CA LEU A 33 3.26 -13.43 -11.07
C LEU A 33 2.02 -14.32 -11.18
N ASN A 34 1.69 -15.04 -10.11
CA ASN A 34 0.49 -15.86 -10.04
C ASN A 34 -0.62 -15.06 -9.36
N LEU A 35 -1.45 -14.40 -10.16
CA LEU A 35 -2.56 -13.57 -9.67
C LEU A 35 -3.48 -14.32 -8.70
N LYS A 36 -3.63 -15.65 -8.84
CA LYS A 36 -4.54 -16.45 -8.00
C LYS A 36 -3.96 -16.80 -6.63
N GLU A 37 -2.66 -16.62 -6.42
CA GLU A 37 -1.93 -17.10 -5.24
C GLU A 37 -1.05 -16.03 -4.58
N ASP A 38 -0.87 -14.90 -5.23
CA ASP A 38 -0.05 -13.79 -4.74
C ASP A 38 -0.91 -12.63 -4.24
N LEU A 39 -0.50 -12.05 -3.11
CA LEU A 39 -0.95 -10.75 -2.63
C LEU A 39 0.17 -9.73 -2.85
N ILE A 40 -0.12 -8.62 -3.52
CA ILE A 40 0.86 -7.57 -3.77
C ILE A 40 0.46 -6.30 -3.02
N ILE A 41 1.43 -5.67 -2.39
CA ILE A 41 1.32 -4.29 -1.91
C ILE A 41 2.23 -3.40 -2.74
N GLY A 42 1.64 -2.52 -3.54
CA GLY A 42 2.35 -1.59 -4.40
C GLY A 42 2.51 -0.21 -3.75
N PHE A 43 3.63 0.45 -4.04
CA PHE A 43 3.97 1.78 -3.51
C PHE A 43 4.52 2.70 -4.60
N SER A 44 3.94 3.88 -4.71
CA SER A 44 4.48 5.01 -5.45
C SER A 44 5.14 6.01 -4.49
N PRO A 45 6.47 6.13 -4.49
CA PRO A 45 7.17 7.02 -3.57
C PRO A 45 7.00 8.50 -3.93
N THR A 46 6.61 8.84 -5.16
CA THR A 46 6.54 10.23 -5.65
C THR A 46 5.28 10.99 -5.21
N ASN A 47 4.23 10.28 -4.82
CA ASN A 47 3.02 10.86 -4.23
C ASN A 47 2.59 10.16 -2.95
N TYR A 48 3.40 9.23 -2.46
CA TYR A 48 3.08 8.36 -1.33
C TYR A 48 1.69 7.70 -1.49
N HIS A 49 1.47 7.11 -2.66
CA HIS A 49 0.30 6.27 -2.91
C HIS A 49 0.65 4.81 -2.65
N CYS A 50 -0.23 4.08 -1.98
CA CYS A 50 -0.12 2.63 -1.87
C CYS A 50 -1.46 1.95 -2.15
N PHE A 51 -1.37 0.73 -2.66
CA PHE A 51 -2.51 -0.06 -3.15
C PHE A 51 -2.24 -1.55 -2.92
N ILE A 52 -3.32 -2.34 -2.99
CA ILE A 52 -3.29 -3.79 -2.87
C ILE A 52 -3.74 -4.40 -4.19
N ILE A 53 -3.09 -5.48 -4.61
CA ILE A 53 -3.55 -6.35 -5.69
C ILE A 53 -3.73 -7.76 -5.14
N SER A 54 -4.86 -8.38 -5.45
CA SER A 54 -5.16 -9.78 -5.17
C SER A 54 -6.03 -10.30 -6.32
N GLY A 55 -5.55 -11.30 -7.07
CA GLY A 55 -6.25 -11.73 -8.28
C GLY A 55 -6.38 -10.61 -9.30
N GLU A 56 -7.60 -10.45 -9.82
CA GLU A 56 -7.96 -9.39 -10.76
C GLU A 56 -8.34 -8.08 -10.05
N TYR A 57 -8.41 -8.08 -8.72
CA TYR A 57 -8.85 -6.93 -7.94
C TYR A 57 -7.66 -6.05 -7.53
N GLU A 58 -7.78 -4.77 -7.88
CA GLU A 58 -6.89 -3.71 -7.43
C GLU A 58 -7.65 -2.75 -6.50
N PHE A 59 -7.13 -2.58 -5.29
CA PHE A 59 -7.70 -1.69 -4.30
C PHE A 59 -6.80 -0.50 -4.04
N HIS A 60 -7.32 0.69 -4.34
CA HIS A 60 -6.71 1.97 -4.00
C HIS A 60 -7.49 2.61 -2.86
N ALA A 61 -6.84 2.79 -1.72
CA ALA A 61 -7.41 3.52 -0.60
C ALA A 61 -7.79 4.95 -1.01
N ARG A 62 -9.07 5.32 -0.90
CA ARG A 62 -9.59 6.63 -1.30
C ARG A 62 -9.57 7.61 -0.14
N PHE A 63 -8.74 8.64 -0.21
CA PHE A 63 -8.68 9.63 0.86
C PHE A 63 -10.01 10.34 0.99
N SER A 64 -10.34 10.69 2.23
CA SER A 64 -11.40 11.63 2.52
C SER A 64 -11.08 13.01 1.92
N ILE A 65 -9.81 13.42 1.89
CA ILE A 65 -9.31 14.63 1.20
C ILE A 65 -8.15 14.26 0.28
N ASN A 66 -8.31 14.45 -1.04
CA ASN A 66 -7.27 14.08 -2.01
C ASN A 66 -6.14 15.15 -2.06
N PRO A 67 -4.89 14.83 -1.65
CA PRO A 67 -3.79 15.79 -1.64
C PRO A 67 -3.37 16.24 -3.04
N CYS A 68 -3.56 15.38 -4.04
CA CYS A 68 -3.23 15.70 -5.43
C CYS A 68 -4.19 16.74 -6.04
N LYS A 69 -5.39 16.92 -5.45
CA LYS A 69 -6.30 18.03 -5.80
C LYS A 69 -5.89 19.36 -5.15
N VAL A 70 -5.07 19.31 -4.11
CA VAL A 70 -4.64 20.48 -3.37
C VAL A 70 -3.43 21.13 -4.03
N GLN A 71 -2.43 20.34 -4.46
CA GLN A 71 -1.33 20.81 -5.30
C GLN A 71 -0.74 19.67 -6.14
N PRO A 72 -0.35 19.92 -7.41
CA PRO A 72 0.30 18.90 -8.23
C PRO A 72 1.70 18.57 -7.70
N SER A 73 1.90 17.30 -7.34
CA SER A 73 3.23 16.72 -7.15
C SER A 73 3.89 16.57 -8.53
N ARG A 74 4.94 17.34 -8.82
CA ARG A 74 5.79 17.09 -10.00
C ARG A 74 7.27 17.28 -9.68
N LYS A 75 7.96 16.15 -9.54
CA LYS A 75 9.38 16.03 -9.88
C LYS A 75 9.65 14.79 -10.75
N ASP A 76 8.84 13.74 -10.58
CA ASP A 76 8.85 12.52 -11.41
C ASP A 76 7.41 11.97 -11.55
N ASN A 77 7.11 11.27 -12.64
CA ASN A 77 5.82 10.59 -12.84
C ASN A 77 5.42 9.71 -11.63
N VAL A 78 4.10 9.61 -11.38
CA VAL A 78 3.38 8.92 -10.28
C VAL A 78 3.51 7.38 -10.34
N ARG A 79 4.69 6.87 -10.67
CA ARG A 79 4.88 5.45 -10.94
C ARG A 79 5.18 4.72 -9.64
N ALA A 80 4.43 3.64 -9.38
CA ALA A 80 4.78 2.65 -8.37
C ALA A 80 6.22 2.18 -8.59
N ALA A 81 7.05 2.32 -7.56
CA ALA A 81 8.48 2.01 -7.61
C ALA A 81 8.85 0.79 -6.76
N LEU A 82 7.96 0.37 -5.87
CA LEU A 82 8.20 -0.73 -4.93
C LEU A 82 6.98 -1.63 -4.82
N PHE A 83 7.24 -2.94 -4.78
CA PHE A 83 6.21 -3.97 -4.65
C PHE A 83 6.63 -4.96 -3.59
N PHE A 84 5.72 -5.27 -2.67
CA PHE A 84 5.87 -6.35 -1.70
C PHE A 84 4.97 -7.49 -2.14
N ARG A 85 5.57 -8.60 -2.59
CA ARG A 85 4.84 -9.81 -3.01
C ARG A 85 4.81 -10.78 -1.84
N TYR A 86 3.63 -11.03 -1.30
CA TYR A 86 3.39 -12.00 -0.24
C TYR A 86 2.92 -13.32 -0.86
N LYS A 87 3.53 -14.42 -0.40
CA LYS A 87 3.27 -15.79 -0.87
C LYS A 87 2.73 -16.65 0.28
N GLY A 88 2.10 -17.78 -0.07
CA GLY A 88 1.64 -18.77 0.91
C GLY A 88 0.33 -18.41 1.61
N ILE A 89 -0.46 -17.49 1.05
CA ILE A 89 -1.83 -17.25 1.47
C ILE A 89 -2.72 -18.24 0.71
N SER A 90 -3.63 -18.93 1.39
CA SER A 90 -4.50 -19.91 0.72
C SER A 90 -5.38 -19.24 -0.33
N LYS A 91 -5.62 -19.95 -1.44
CA LYS A 91 -6.48 -19.50 -2.54
C LYS A 91 -7.85 -19.03 -2.03
N GLU A 92 -8.49 -19.81 -1.16
CA GLU A 92 -9.79 -19.47 -0.57
C GLU A 92 -9.75 -18.12 0.18
N LYS A 93 -8.70 -17.86 0.97
CA LYS A 93 -8.54 -16.58 1.66
C LYS A 93 -8.39 -15.42 0.67
N LEU A 94 -7.64 -15.62 -0.41
CA LEU A 94 -7.46 -14.61 -1.45
C LEU A 94 -8.75 -14.36 -2.24
N GLU A 95 -9.57 -15.38 -2.50
CA GLU A 95 -10.87 -15.25 -3.15
C GLU A 95 -11.88 -14.49 -2.27
N ASN A 96 -11.97 -14.86 -0.99
CA ASN A 96 -12.80 -14.13 -0.01
C ASN A 96 -12.35 -12.67 0.12
N PHE A 97 -11.04 -12.45 0.11
CA PHE A 97 -10.49 -11.11 0.18
C PHE A 97 -10.80 -10.29 -1.07
N GLN A 98 -10.75 -10.88 -2.27
CA GLN A 98 -11.16 -10.22 -3.52
C GLN A 98 -12.62 -9.73 -3.46
N ILE A 99 -13.53 -10.57 -2.96
CA ILE A 99 -14.94 -10.20 -2.74
C ILE A 99 -15.03 -9.02 -1.77
N TYR A 100 -14.29 -9.08 -0.65
CA TYR A 100 -14.22 -7.98 0.31
C TYR A 100 -13.69 -6.68 -0.32
N LEU A 101 -12.58 -6.73 -1.09
CA LEU A 101 -12.03 -5.58 -1.82
C LEU A 101 -13.09 -4.94 -2.73
N GLY A 102 -13.85 -5.76 -3.46
CA GLY A 102 -14.95 -5.32 -4.30
C GLY A 102 -16.02 -4.53 -3.52
N SER A 103 -16.36 -4.98 -2.31
CA SER A 103 -17.34 -4.33 -1.44
C SER A 103 -16.88 -2.98 -0.86
N VAL A 104 -15.56 -2.77 -0.70
CA VAL A 104 -14.99 -1.55 -0.09
C VAL A 104 -14.36 -0.58 -1.10
N LYS A 105 -14.28 -0.93 -2.38
CA LYS A 105 -13.56 -0.14 -3.42
C LYS A 105 -13.95 1.33 -3.53
N ASN A 106 -15.18 1.67 -3.16
CA ASN A 106 -15.71 3.04 -3.24
C ASN A 106 -15.71 3.78 -1.90
N LYS A 107 -15.37 3.09 -0.81
CA LYS A 107 -15.38 3.66 0.53
C LYS A 107 -14.13 4.51 0.79
N ARG A 108 -14.26 5.48 1.69
CA ARG A 108 -13.23 6.43 2.09
C ARG A 108 -12.37 5.86 3.21
N THR A 109 -11.12 6.33 3.27
CA THR A 109 -10.12 5.97 4.27
C THR A 109 -9.44 7.23 4.81
N PRO A 110 -8.83 7.20 6.01
CA PRO A 110 -8.14 8.37 6.57
C PRO A 110 -6.85 8.70 5.83
N SER A 111 -6.18 7.68 5.29
CA SER A 111 -4.93 7.76 4.52
C SER A 111 -4.72 6.49 3.66
N CYS A 112 -3.67 6.48 2.83
CA CYS A 112 -3.37 5.38 1.89
C CYS A 112 -2.99 4.14 2.70
N HIS A 113 -1.97 4.27 3.53
CA HIS A 113 -1.50 3.20 4.41
C HIS A 113 -2.53 2.79 5.46
N GLY A 114 -3.30 3.75 6.00
CA GLY A 114 -4.29 3.46 7.01
C GLY A 114 -5.41 2.60 6.43
N GLY A 115 -5.92 2.99 5.26
CA GLY A 115 -6.90 2.20 4.51
C GLY A 115 -6.38 0.83 4.10
N LEU A 116 -5.14 0.79 3.61
CA LEU A 116 -4.47 -0.45 3.24
C LEU A 116 -4.36 -1.42 4.43
N LEU A 117 -3.85 -0.95 5.57
CA LEU A 117 -3.74 -1.76 6.78
C LEU A 117 -5.10 -2.20 7.32
N GLN A 118 -6.10 -1.33 7.25
CA GLN A 118 -7.46 -1.65 7.67
C GLN A 118 -8.02 -2.78 6.83
N VAL A 119 -7.91 -2.68 5.50
CA VAL A 119 -8.39 -3.70 4.57
C VAL A 119 -7.65 -5.02 4.72
N LEU A 120 -6.33 -5.00 4.90
CA LEU A 120 -5.56 -6.23 5.20
C LEU A 120 -6.00 -6.89 6.50
N SER A 121 -6.22 -6.09 7.55
CA SER A 121 -6.60 -6.59 8.85
C SER A 121 -8.02 -7.13 8.87
N GLU A 122 -8.98 -6.42 8.27
CA GLU A 122 -10.39 -6.82 8.25
C GLU A 122 -10.66 -7.93 7.23
N GLY A 123 -9.98 -7.91 6.08
CA GLY A 123 -10.24 -8.83 4.98
C GLY A 123 -9.40 -10.11 4.97
N LEU A 124 -8.18 -10.08 5.54
CA LEU A 124 -7.27 -11.25 5.57
C LEU A 124 -6.74 -11.59 6.97
N GLY A 125 -7.05 -10.79 8.00
CA GLY A 125 -6.44 -10.96 9.32
C GLY A 125 -4.95 -10.63 9.35
N LEU A 126 -4.43 -9.92 8.34
CA LEU A 126 -3.01 -9.61 8.21
C LEU A 126 -2.68 -8.25 8.85
N LYS A 127 -1.57 -8.20 9.59
CA LYS A 127 -1.11 -6.99 10.28
C LYS A 127 0.41 -6.86 10.22
N ILE A 128 0.91 -5.64 10.43
CA ILE A 128 2.33 -5.43 10.69
C ILE A 128 2.59 -5.65 12.19
N PRO A 129 3.54 -6.51 12.60
CA PRO A 129 3.82 -6.78 14.00
C PRO A 129 4.08 -5.51 14.83
N HIS A 130 3.47 -5.44 16.02
CA HIS A 130 3.63 -4.34 16.99
C HIS A 130 3.41 -2.94 16.40
N SER A 131 2.49 -2.79 15.45
CA SER A 131 2.21 -1.52 14.80
C SER A 131 0.73 -1.15 14.93
N LYS A 132 0.44 0.05 15.44
CA LYS A 132 -0.93 0.58 15.55
C LYS A 132 -1.29 1.36 14.28
N ILE A 133 -2.41 1.02 13.64
CA ILE A 133 -2.85 1.62 12.36
C ILE A 133 -3.00 3.15 12.47
N SER A 134 -3.55 3.65 13.60
CA SER A 134 -3.86 5.06 13.80
C SER A 134 -2.63 6.00 13.88
N SER A 135 -1.45 5.46 14.22
CA SER A 135 -0.24 6.23 14.50
C SER A 135 0.88 6.04 13.47
N LEU A 136 0.67 5.23 12.43
CA LEU A 136 1.71 5.00 11.43
C LEU A 136 1.81 6.17 10.48
N SER A 137 3.00 6.75 10.40
CA SER A 137 3.33 7.72 9.38
C SER A 137 3.69 7.03 8.06
N PRO A 138 3.63 7.73 6.92
CA PRO A 138 4.06 7.22 5.63
C PRO A 138 5.37 6.44 5.61
N LYS A 139 6.43 7.08 6.11
CA LYS A 139 7.77 6.51 6.23
C LYS A 139 7.81 5.34 7.19
N SER A 140 7.13 5.47 8.34
CA SER A 140 7.09 4.43 9.37
C SER A 140 6.38 3.17 8.86
N PHE A 141 5.32 3.33 8.09
CA PHE A 141 4.59 2.24 7.45
C PHE A 141 5.50 1.49 6.48
N LEU A 142 6.12 2.16 5.50
CA LEU A 142 6.99 1.49 4.55
C LEU A 142 8.18 0.82 5.26
N LYS A 143 8.83 1.52 6.21
CA LYS A 143 9.94 0.97 6.99
C LYS A 143 9.52 -0.29 7.75
N ASN A 144 8.37 -0.29 8.39
CA ASN A 144 7.91 -1.43 9.15
C ASN A 144 7.50 -2.60 8.25
N LEU A 145 6.82 -2.33 7.13
CA LEU A 145 6.51 -3.37 6.15
C LEU A 145 7.78 -4.02 5.61
N TRP A 146 8.80 -3.20 5.35
CA TRP A 146 10.11 -3.67 4.88
C TRP A 146 10.85 -4.55 5.89
N LEU A 147 10.92 -4.10 7.14
CA LEU A 147 11.72 -4.79 8.16
C LEU A 147 10.98 -5.97 8.79
N LYS A 148 9.67 -5.83 9.00
CA LYS A 148 8.86 -6.79 9.76
C LYS A 148 8.00 -7.68 8.87
N GLY A 149 7.62 -7.20 7.68
CA GLY A 149 6.63 -7.87 6.83
C GLY A 149 5.22 -7.82 7.43
N LEU A 150 4.38 -8.75 6.99
CA LEU A 150 3.07 -9.01 7.54
C LEU A 150 3.11 -10.28 8.39
N CYS A 151 2.25 -10.33 9.41
CA CYS A 151 1.91 -11.54 10.11
C CYS A 151 0.40 -11.80 10.07
N ASP A 152 0.02 -13.05 10.20
CA ASP A 152 -1.36 -13.46 10.39
C ASP A 152 -1.86 -13.19 11.83
N GLU A 153 -3.09 -13.62 12.11
CA GLU A 153 -3.74 -13.48 13.41
C GLU A 153 -2.97 -14.19 14.52
N ASN A 154 -2.33 -15.32 14.20
CA ASN A 154 -1.50 -16.13 15.09
C ASN A 154 -0.08 -15.56 15.26
N GLY A 155 0.27 -14.49 14.54
CA GLY A 155 1.59 -13.88 14.57
C GLY A 155 2.62 -14.57 13.67
N SER A 156 2.21 -15.57 12.88
CA SER A 156 3.07 -16.23 11.91
C SER A 156 3.41 -15.28 10.78
N LYS A 157 4.70 -15.16 10.47
CA LYS A 157 5.18 -14.25 9.43
C LYS A 157 4.84 -14.78 8.04
N ILE A 158 4.24 -13.93 7.20
CA ILE A 158 3.99 -14.27 5.81
C ILE A 158 5.27 -14.06 5.00
N PRO A 159 5.75 -15.08 4.27
CA PRO A 159 6.90 -14.93 3.37
C PRO A 159 6.64 -13.87 2.31
N PHE A 160 7.64 -13.03 2.06
CA PHE A 160 7.53 -11.99 1.04
C PHE A 160 8.85 -11.67 0.36
N GLU A 161 8.73 -11.11 -0.83
CA GLU A 161 9.81 -10.57 -1.65
C GLU A 161 9.55 -9.09 -1.92
N VAL A 162 10.63 -8.32 -2.07
CA VAL A 162 10.54 -6.90 -2.38
C VAL A 162 11.13 -6.66 -3.75
N TYR A 163 10.35 -6.08 -4.64
CA TYR A 163 10.77 -5.72 -5.98
C TYR A 163 10.82 -4.21 -6.14
N THR A 164 11.81 -3.72 -6.88
CA THR A 164 11.88 -2.32 -7.33
C THR A 164 11.88 -2.24 -8.84
N THR A 165 11.10 -1.32 -9.38
CA THR A 165 11.09 -0.97 -10.82
C THR A 165 11.94 0.26 -11.11
N ARG A 166 12.63 0.79 -10.08
CA ARG A 166 13.56 1.91 -10.23
C ARG A 166 14.94 1.51 -9.73
N ASN A 167 15.96 1.92 -10.48
CA ASN A 167 17.35 1.89 -10.05
C ASN A 167 17.58 2.98 -8.98
N LYS A 168 17.01 2.76 -7.80
CA LYS A 168 17.12 3.60 -6.62
C LYS A 168 17.36 2.70 -5.41
N SER A 169 18.31 3.08 -4.56
CA SER A 169 18.51 2.37 -3.30
C SER A 169 17.31 2.56 -2.37
N PRO A 170 17.00 1.57 -1.51
CA PRO A 170 15.91 1.68 -0.52
C PRO A 170 15.98 2.92 0.37
N HIS A 171 17.20 3.34 0.72
CA HIS A 171 17.43 4.58 1.45
C HIS A 171 16.93 5.83 0.71
N LYS A 172 17.22 5.92 -0.59
CA LYS A 172 16.71 7.02 -1.42
C LYS A 172 15.18 6.98 -1.51
N ILE A 173 14.58 5.80 -1.63
CA ILE A 173 13.13 5.65 -1.70
C ILE A 173 12.44 6.07 -0.40
N LEU A 174 13.00 5.67 0.75
CA LEU A 174 12.52 6.13 2.06
C LEU A 174 12.69 7.65 2.24
N SER A 175 13.76 8.23 1.69
CA SER A 175 13.98 9.68 1.71
C SER A 175 12.94 10.43 0.87
N ASP A 176 12.62 9.93 -0.32
CA ASP A 176 11.58 10.51 -1.19
C ASP A 176 10.23 10.54 -0.45
N ILE A 177 9.88 9.44 0.23
CA ILE A 177 8.65 9.36 1.04
C ILE A 177 8.69 10.32 2.23
N SER A 178 9.83 10.42 2.92
CA SER A 178 9.99 11.35 4.05
C SER A 178 9.79 12.80 3.64
N TRP A 179 10.22 13.17 2.42
CA TRP A 179 10.01 14.51 1.87
C TRP A 179 8.53 14.77 1.53
N ILE A 180 7.84 13.79 0.92
CA ILE A 180 6.41 13.87 0.64
C ILE A 180 5.60 13.97 1.94
N GLU A 181 5.93 13.16 2.95
CA GLU A 181 5.30 13.19 4.27
C GLU A 181 5.41 14.58 4.90
N ALA A 182 6.59 15.20 4.87
CA ALA A 182 6.80 16.55 5.39
C ALA A 182 6.00 17.60 4.59
N ARG A 183 6.03 17.52 3.25
CA ARG A 183 5.36 18.48 2.37
C ARG A 183 3.84 18.46 2.51
N TYR A 184 3.23 17.28 2.66
CA TYR A 184 1.78 17.10 2.70
C TYR A 184 1.24 16.71 4.08
N GLY A 185 2.04 16.84 5.14
CA GLY A 185 1.69 16.50 6.53
C GLY A 185 0.34 17.08 6.96
N TRP A 186 0.11 18.36 6.66
CA TRP A 186 -1.13 19.05 6.98
C TRP A 186 -2.35 18.48 6.24
N VAL A 187 -2.19 18.03 4.99
CA VAL A 187 -3.30 17.40 4.24
C VAL A 187 -3.66 16.05 4.86
N PHE A 188 -2.67 15.26 5.28
CA PHE A 188 -2.93 14.01 6.00
C PHE A 188 -3.67 14.26 7.32
N PHE A 189 -3.30 15.33 8.03
CA PHE A 189 -3.99 15.73 9.26
C PHE A 189 -5.46 16.11 8.99
N LEU A 190 -5.73 16.97 8.01
CA LEU A 190 -7.10 17.34 7.63
C LEU A 190 -7.90 16.13 7.14
N SER A 191 -7.28 15.24 6.38
CA SER A 191 -7.90 13.99 5.92
C SER A 191 -8.34 13.11 7.10
N LYS A 192 -7.53 13.02 8.18
CA LYS A 192 -7.92 12.31 9.40
C LYS A 192 -9.12 12.94 10.09
N ILE A 193 -9.14 14.27 10.24
CA ILE A 193 -10.28 14.99 10.84
C ILE A 193 -11.54 14.78 10.01
N HIS A 194 -11.47 15.00 8.69
CA HIS A 194 -12.60 14.81 7.80
C HIS A 194 -13.08 13.36 7.80
N PHE A 195 -12.17 12.39 7.84
CA PHE A 195 -12.55 10.97 7.97
C PHE A 195 -13.30 10.69 9.27
N TYR A 196 -12.89 11.29 10.40
CA TYR A 196 -13.61 11.15 11.67
C TYR A 196 -15.03 11.73 11.59
N PHE A 197 -15.17 12.89 10.94
CA PHE A 197 -16.48 13.48 10.64
C PHE A 197 -17.33 12.51 9.79
N LEU A 198 -16.81 12.01 8.68
CA LEU A 198 -17.52 11.04 7.84
C LEU A 198 -17.91 9.77 8.62
N LYS A 199 -17.03 9.28 9.50
CA LYS A 199 -17.31 8.09 10.31
C LYS A 199 -18.49 8.28 11.26
N ILE A 200 -18.70 9.49 11.78
CA ILE A 200 -19.82 9.80 12.69
C ILE A 200 -21.11 10.05 11.90
N PHE A 201 -21.05 10.86 10.85
CA PHE A 201 -22.24 11.40 10.20
C PHE A 201 -22.64 10.65 8.92
N GLN A 202 -21.71 9.90 8.30
CA GLN A 202 -21.91 9.15 7.06
C GLN A 202 -21.14 7.80 7.11
N PRO A 203 -21.43 6.90 8.06
CA PRO A 203 -20.63 5.69 8.26
C PRO A 203 -20.60 4.77 7.03
N ASP A 204 -21.65 4.71 6.22
CA ASP A 204 -21.73 3.83 5.06
C ASP A 204 -20.67 4.09 3.99
N ILE A 205 -20.18 5.33 3.92
CA ILE A 205 -19.19 5.74 2.91
C ILE A 205 -17.75 5.55 3.37
N VAL A 206 -17.49 5.06 4.59
CA VAL A 206 -16.14 4.82 5.12
C VAL A 206 -15.85 3.34 5.32
N VAL A 207 -14.61 2.93 5.12
CA VAL A 207 -14.17 1.55 5.43
C VAL A 207 -14.30 1.33 6.95
N GLY A 208 -14.92 0.21 7.35
CA GLY A 208 -15.20 -0.12 8.75
C GLY A 208 -16.28 0.75 9.42
N GLY A 209 -17.06 1.52 8.65
CA GLY A 209 -18.28 2.14 9.15
C GLY A 209 -19.37 1.09 9.35
N ARG A 210 -20.09 1.17 10.48
CA ARG A 210 -21.26 0.33 10.74
C ARG A 210 -22.44 0.95 9.99
N SER A 211 -23.03 0.18 9.08
CA SER A 211 -24.38 0.41 8.54
C SER A 211 -25.42 0.13 9.60
#